data_AF-A0A7R8VW57-F1
#
_entry.id   AF-A0A7R8VW57-F1
#
_cell.length_a   1.000
_cell.length_b   1.000
_cell.length_c   1.000
_cell.angle_alpha   90.00
_cell.angle_beta   90.00
_cell.angle_gamma   90.00
#
_symmetry.space_group_name_H-M   'P 1'
#
loop_
_entity.id
_entity.type
_entity.pdbx_description
1 polymer ?
#
loop_
_entity_poly.entity_id
_entity_poly.type
_entity_poly.pdbx_seq_one_letter_code
_entity_poly.pdbx_strand_id
1 'polypeptide(L)'
;MDVKEIEKRDSVLTPKQQIDRLLRPGSTYLNLNPFEVLQIDPDIALDEVKKKYRRLSILVHPDKNPDDQERAQQSFEIINKAWKTLENEDTRAKCMDVIEEAKARTDHM
;
A
#
# COMPACT_ATOMS: atom_id res chain seq x y z
N MET A 1 4.52 20.77 -12.66
CA MET A 1 3.64 19.59 -12.85
C MET A 1 3.59 18.89 -11.52
N ASP A 2 2.50 19.15 -10.82
CA ASP A 2 2.42 19.20 -9.37
C ASP A 2 2.17 17.81 -8.77
N VAL A 3 3.22 17.25 -8.14
CA VAL A 3 3.16 16.02 -7.35
C VAL A 3 2.17 16.14 -6.16
N LYS A 4 1.77 17.38 -5.81
CA LYS A 4 0.81 17.70 -4.74
C LYS A 4 -0.65 17.36 -5.07
N GLU A 5 -0.97 16.98 -6.31
CA GLU A 5 -2.34 16.62 -6.70
C GLU A 5 -2.65 15.12 -6.54
N ILE A 6 -1.62 14.26 -6.46
CA ILE A 6 -1.78 12.81 -6.28
C ILE A 6 -2.17 12.50 -4.81
N GLU A 7 -1.64 13.25 -3.84
CA GLU A 7 -1.99 13.10 -2.42
C GLU A 7 -3.44 13.49 -2.07
N LYS A 8 -4.12 14.30 -2.91
CA LYS A 8 -5.48 14.77 -2.65
C LYS A 8 -6.58 13.79 -3.07
N ARG A 9 -6.29 12.81 -3.93
CA ARG A 9 -7.28 11.78 -4.31
C ARG A 9 -7.30 10.59 -3.37
N ASP A 10 -6.17 10.27 -2.73
CA ASP A 10 -6.07 9.11 -1.84
C ASP A 10 -6.59 9.36 -0.41
N SER A 11 -6.74 10.64 -0.02
CA SER A 11 -7.30 11.03 1.30
C SER A 11 -8.79 10.75 1.48
N VAL A 12 -9.50 10.20 0.49
CA VAL A 12 -10.97 10.14 0.50
C VAL A 12 -11.55 8.72 0.40
N LEU A 13 -10.75 7.68 0.65
CA LEU A 13 -11.30 6.33 0.79
C LEU A 13 -11.73 6.08 2.24
N THR A 14 -12.98 5.65 2.41
CA THR A 14 -13.50 5.25 3.72
C THR A 14 -12.81 3.97 4.21
N PRO A 15 -12.82 3.68 5.53
CA PRO A 15 -12.31 2.42 6.08
C PRO A 15 -12.78 1.18 5.30
N LYS A 16 -14.08 1.12 4.96
CA LYS A 16 -14.65 0.01 4.19
C LYS A 16 -14.14 -0.04 2.74
N GLN A 17 -13.91 1.09 2.10
CA GLN A 17 -13.36 1.13 0.74
C GLN A 17 -11.90 0.67 0.68
N GLN A 18 -11.11 1.00 1.70
CA GLN A 18 -9.73 0.50 1.85
C GLN A 18 -9.71 -1.03 2.00
N ILE A 19 -10.59 -1.55 2.85
CA ILE A 19 -10.77 -3.00 3.04
C ILE A 19 -11.21 -3.68 1.73
N ASP A 20 -12.18 -3.08 1.02
CA ASP A 20 -12.67 -3.63 -0.26
C ASP A 20 -11.57 -3.68 -1.32
N ARG A 21 -10.72 -2.66 -1.42
CA ARG A 21 -9.57 -2.67 -2.34
C ARG A 21 -8.65 -3.86 -2.06
N LEU A 22 -8.25 -4.02 -0.80
CA LEU A 22 -7.24 -5.02 -0.41
C LEU A 22 -7.76 -6.46 -0.53
N LEU A 23 -9.07 -6.65 -0.39
CA LEU A 23 -9.73 -7.95 -0.44
C LEU A 23 -10.50 -8.22 -1.73
N ARG A 24 -10.44 -7.33 -2.73
CA ARG A 24 -11.12 -7.53 -4.01
C ARG A 24 -10.60 -8.82 -4.68
N PRO A 25 -11.48 -9.61 -5.33
CA PRO A 25 -11.04 -10.74 -6.14
C PRO A 25 -10.04 -10.30 -7.22
N GLY A 26 -8.85 -10.89 -7.21
CA GLY A 26 -7.73 -10.51 -8.07
C GLY A 26 -6.66 -9.64 -7.40
N SER A 27 -6.91 -9.11 -6.19
CA SER A 27 -5.94 -8.31 -5.43
C SER A 27 -4.73 -9.10 -4.95
N THR A 28 -4.74 -10.44 -5.02
CA THR A 28 -3.59 -11.28 -4.63
C THR A 28 -2.29 -10.85 -5.31
N TYR A 29 -2.34 -10.49 -6.59
CA TYR A 29 -1.16 -10.04 -7.34
C TYR A 29 -0.77 -8.59 -7.01
N LEU A 30 -1.74 -7.72 -6.77
CA LEU A 30 -1.50 -6.33 -6.34
C LEU A 30 -0.89 -6.29 -4.93
N ASN A 31 -1.32 -7.20 -4.07
CA ASN A 31 -0.84 -7.35 -2.69
C ASN A 31 0.59 -7.90 -2.61
N LEU A 32 1.16 -8.39 -3.72
CA LEU A 32 2.60 -8.72 -3.80
C LEU A 32 3.47 -7.47 -3.86
N ASN A 33 2.93 -6.36 -4.36
CA ASN A 33 3.66 -5.10 -4.42
C ASN A 33 3.37 -4.28 -3.15
N PRO A 34 4.35 -4.14 -2.24
CA PRO A 34 4.14 -3.43 -0.99
C PRO A 34 3.88 -1.92 -1.19
N PHE A 35 4.37 -1.35 -2.29
CA PHE A 35 4.15 0.07 -2.61
C PHE A 35 2.70 0.33 -3.03
N GLU A 36 2.11 -0.56 -3.82
CA GLU A 36 0.69 -0.51 -4.20
C GLU A 36 -0.23 -0.71 -2.99
N VAL A 37 0.11 -1.65 -2.10
CA VAL A 37 -0.65 -1.91 -0.86
C VAL A 37 -0.72 -0.65 0.01
N LEU A 38 0.43 0.02 0.19
CA LEU A 38 0.54 1.23 1.00
C LEU A 38 0.18 2.51 0.26
N GLN A 39 -0.16 2.42 -1.03
CA GLN A 39 -0.50 3.54 -1.91
C GLN A 39 0.56 4.65 -1.90
N ILE A 40 1.81 4.24 -2.13
CA ILE A 40 2.98 5.11 -2.13
C ILE A 40 3.80 4.91 -3.39
N ASP A 41 4.53 5.94 -3.77
CA ASP A 41 5.52 5.85 -4.83
C ASP A 41 6.74 5.02 -4.39
N PRO A 42 7.37 4.27 -5.32
CA PRO A 42 8.59 3.53 -5.03
C PRO A 42 9.75 4.44 -4.62
N ASP A 43 9.77 5.69 -5.09
CA ASP A 43 10.83 6.68 -4.79
C ASP A 43 10.67 7.35 -3.41
N ILE A 44 9.62 6.99 -2.64
CA ILE A 44 9.32 7.68 -1.39
C ILE A 44 10.30 7.33 -0.26
N ALA A 45 10.57 8.30 0.61
CA ALA A 45 11.41 8.11 1.80
C ALA A 45 10.74 7.19 2.84
N LEU A 46 11.55 6.39 3.56
CA LEU A 46 11.06 5.42 4.55
C LEU A 46 10.22 6.08 5.67
N ASP A 47 10.53 7.33 6.04
CA ASP A 47 9.75 8.07 7.03
C ASP A 47 8.29 8.31 6.58
N GLU A 48 8.10 8.61 5.29
CA GLU A 48 6.77 8.78 4.69
C GLU A 48 6.04 7.44 4.55
N VAL A 49 6.75 6.36 4.20
CA VAL A 49 6.20 4.98 4.22
C VAL A 49 5.62 4.68 5.60
N LYS A 50 6.37 4.99 6.66
CA LYS A 50 5.95 4.76 8.05
C LYS A 50 4.71 5.58 8.43
N LYS A 51 4.63 6.83 7.97
CA LYS A 51 3.44 7.68 8.17
C LYS A 51 2.22 7.10 7.47
N LYS A 52 2.36 6.64 6.22
CA LYS A 52 1.27 6.03 5.45
C LYS A 52 0.81 4.71 6.05
N TYR A 53 1.75 3.83 6.43
CA TYR A 53 1.47 2.60 7.16
C TYR A 53 0.61 2.87 8.40
N ARG A 54 1.04 3.80 9.27
CA ARG A 54 0.29 4.14 10.49
C ARG A 54 -1.14 4.61 10.19
N ARG A 55 -1.32 5.45 9.17
CA ARG A 55 -2.64 5.96 8.79
C ARG A 55 -3.54 4.84 8.28
N LEU A 56 -3.04 3.99 7.38
CA LEU A 56 -3.78 2.87 6.82
C LEU A 56 -4.13 1.83 7.89
N SER A 57 -3.19 1.48 8.76
CA SER A 57 -3.40 0.58 9.89
C SER A 57 -4.57 1.01 10.78
N ILE A 58 -4.69 2.30 11.08
CA ILE A 58 -5.81 2.83 11.88
C ILE A 58 -7.13 2.74 11.10
N LEU A 59 -7.11 3.01 9.80
CA LEU A 59 -8.30 2.96 8.96
C LEU A 59 -8.88 1.54 8.86
N VAL A 60 -8.02 0.53 8.68
CA VAL A 60 -8.47 -0.86 8.53
C VAL A 60 -8.49 -1.65 9.85
N HIS A 61 -8.25 -1.01 11.00
CA HIS A 61 -8.17 -1.72 12.28
C HIS A 61 -9.53 -2.35 12.65
N PRO A 62 -9.58 -3.59 13.18
CA PRO A 62 -10.83 -4.25 13.56
C PRO A 62 -11.64 -3.47 14.62
N ASP A 63 -10.96 -2.77 15.53
CA ASP A 63 -11.60 -1.87 16.52
C ASP A 63 -12.42 -0.74 15.86
N LYS A 64 -11.92 -0.18 14.75
CA LYS A 64 -12.58 0.89 14.00
C LYS A 64 -13.66 0.35 13.05
N ASN A 65 -13.66 -0.95 12.79
CA ASN A 65 -14.54 -1.64 11.85
C ASN A 65 -15.24 -2.84 12.54
N PRO A 66 -16.05 -2.60 13.59
CA PRO A 66 -16.69 -3.67 14.36
C PRO A 66 -17.70 -4.50 13.54
N ASP A 67 -18.24 -3.93 12.47
CA ASP A 67 -19.20 -4.57 11.55
C ASP A 67 -18.52 -5.55 10.57
N ASP A 68 -17.22 -5.37 10.33
CA ASP A 68 -16.44 -6.08 9.30
C ASP A 68 -15.09 -6.57 9.88
N GLN A 69 -15.07 -7.04 11.14
CA GLN A 69 -13.82 -7.34 11.86
C GLN A 69 -12.91 -8.34 11.15
N GLU A 70 -13.47 -9.39 10.54
CA GLU A 70 -12.69 -10.40 9.82
C GLU A 70 -11.95 -9.79 8.62
N ARG A 71 -12.68 -9.05 7.79
CA ARG A 71 -12.14 -8.37 6.61
C ARG A 71 -11.15 -7.26 7.00
N ALA A 72 -11.44 -6.54 8.08
CA ALA A 72 -10.56 -5.54 8.66
C ALA A 72 -9.22 -6.16 9.10
N GLN A 73 -9.27 -7.30 9.82
CA GLN A 73 -8.10 -8.05 10.24
C GLN A 73 -7.27 -8.52 9.04
N GLN A 74 -7.88 -9.12 8.02
CA GLN A 74 -7.17 -9.55 6.81
C GLN A 74 -6.49 -8.37 6.08
N SER A 75 -7.20 -7.26 5.95
CA SER A 75 -6.67 -6.03 5.33
C SER A 75 -5.49 -5.46 6.12
N PHE A 76 -5.59 -5.48 7.45
CA PHE A 76 -4.52 -5.07 8.35
C PHE A 76 -3.28 -5.96 8.19
N GLU A 77 -3.45 -7.28 8.08
CA GLU A 77 -2.33 -8.20 7.84
C GLU A 77 -1.63 -7.95 6.51
N ILE A 78 -2.38 -7.62 5.45
CA ILE A 78 -1.82 -7.27 4.14
C ILE A 78 -0.96 -5.99 4.26
N ILE A 79 -1.48 -4.95 4.90
CA ILE A 79 -0.76 -3.68 5.13
C ILE A 79 0.50 -3.91 5.99
N ASN A 80 0.39 -4.72 7.05
CA ASN A 80 1.51 -5.06 7.93
C ASN A 80 2.60 -5.87 7.19
N LYS A 81 2.21 -6.81 6.33
CA LYS A 81 3.14 -7.57 5.50
C LYS A 81 3.91 -6.65 4.55
N ALA A 82 3.20 -5.73 3.88
CA ALA A 82 3.82 -4.75 3.00
C ALA A 82 4.82 -3.85 3.74
N TRP A 83 4.46 -3.36 4.93
CA TRP A 83 5.38 -2.59 5.78
C TRP A 83 6.64 -3.39 6.13
N LYS A 84 6.51 -4.65 6.59
CA LYS A 84 7.68 -5.48 6.93
C LYS A 84 8.62 -5.70 5.75
N THR A 85 8.08 -5.81 4.54
CA THR A 85 8.90 -5.92 3.32
C THR A 85 9.64 -4.63 3.00
N LEU A 86 9.07 -3.46 3.29
CA LEU A 86 9.72 -2.17 3.03
C LEU A 86 10.63 -1.69 4.17
N GLU A 87 10.36 -2.13 5.40
CA GLU A 87 11.19 -1.84 6.57
C GLU A 87 12.58 -2.48 6.45
N ASN A 88 12.67 -3.64 5.79
CA ASN A 88 13.94 -4.29 5.52
C ASN A 88 14.55 -3.75 4.21
N GLU A 89 15.75 -3.20 4.32
CA GLU A 89 16.46 -2.54 3.21
C GLU A 89 16.78 -3.48 2.04
N ASP A 90 17.13 -4.75 2.31
CA ASP A 90 17.44 -5.74 1.28
C ASP A 90 16.19 -6.11 0.46
N THR A 91 15.06 -6.36 1.14
CA THR A 91 13.81 -6.69 0.45
C THR A 91 13.21 -5.46 -0.25
N ARG A 92 13.36 -4.27 0.33
CA ARG A 92 12.96 -3.02 -0.32
C ARG A 92 13.74 -2.78 -1.60
N ALA A 93 15.06 -2.93 -1.57
CA ALA A 93 15.92 -2.76 -2.75
C ALA A 93 15.52 -3.74 -3.86
N LYS A 94 15.26 -5.00 -3.54
CA LYS A 94 14.75 -6.00 -4.51
C LYS A 94 13.40 -5.60 -5.10
N CYS A 95 12.48 -5.10 -4.30
CA CYS A 95 11.19 -4.63 -4.82
C CYS A 95 11.35 -3.39 -5.71
N MET A 96 12.27 -2.49 -5.40
CA MET A 96 12.56 -1.31 -6.23
C MET A 96 13.16 -1.70 -7.57
N ASP A 97 14.15 -2.60 -7.59
CA ASP A 97 14.81 -3.10 -8.80
C ASP A 97 13.80 -3.69 -9.81
N VAL A 98 12.88 -4.54 -9.31
CA VAL A 98 11.81 -5.13 -10.12
C VAL A 98 10.85 -4.07 -10.69
N ILE A 99 10.53 -3.03 -9.91
CA ILE A 99 9.62 -1.95 -10.34
C ILE A 99 10.32 -1.03 -11.35
N GLU A 100 11.61 -0.75 -11.15
CA GLU A 100 12.41 0.03 -12.09
C GLU A 100 12.55 -0.70 -13.43
N GLU A 101 12.81 -2.01 -13.43
CA GLU A 101 12.85 -2.81 -14.66
C GLU A 101 11.49 -2.78 -15.40
N ALA A 102 10.39 -2.92 -14.66
CA ALA A 102 9.04 -2.86 -15.23
C ALA A 102 8.69 -1.47 -15.79
N LYS A 103 9.10 -0.39 -15.12
CA LYS A 103 8.93 0.99 -15.62
C LYS A 103 9.77 1.24 -16.87
N ALA A 104 11.02 0.82 -16.89
CA ALA A 104 11.92 0.98 -18.02
C ALA A 104 11.40 0.27 -19.29
N ARG A 105 10.76 -0.90 -19.14
CA ARG A 105 10.15 -1.62 -20.27
C ARG A 105 8.88 -0.96 -20.80
N THR A 106 8.18 -0.16 -19.98
CA THR A 106 6.94 0.53 -20.35
C THR A 106 7.20 1.87 -21.04
N ASP A 107 8.33 2.53 -20.78
CA ASP A 107 8.74 3.82 -21.39
C ASP A 107 9.31 3.66 -22.82
N HIS A 108 9.51 2.43 -23.28
CA HIS A 108 10.06 2.10 -24.61
C HIS A 108 9.03 1.45 -25.56
N MET A 109 7.85 2.07 -25.68
CA MET A 109 6.87 1.70 -26.72
C MET A 109 6.12 2.90 -27.28
#